data_AF-A0A381ZBP1-F1
#
_entry.id   AF-A0A381ZBP1-F1
#
_cell.length_a   1.000
_cell.length_b   1.000
_cell.length_c   1.000
_cell.angle_alpha   90.00
_cell.angle_beta   90.00
_cell.angle_gamma   90.00
#
_symmetry.space_group_name_H-M   'P 1'
#
loop_
_entity.id
_entity.type
_entity.pdbx_description
1 polymer ?
#
loop_
_entity_poly.entity_id
_entity_poly.type
_entity_poly.pdbx_seq_one_letter_code
_entity_poly.pdbx_strand_id
1 'polypeptide(L)'
;MIKAPVSFIQRLKFIGPSIIVTGSVVGSGSIALSPLLGAATGFALLWWLLLSLWSKPLIQAEISRYVIVTNQTFLESFSDMPGPKTKIRGKKASWLVWFMFIGVIPSVAGMGGLAGAVAEAGHLMVPMLSVEMWVATACFITWFILYLGTYQTLERILLGMVFFFSVVTLIIAISMQSTPYAISGPQILSGLSFSFPFEHAALALAVFGFTGISYGEIMAYTYWC
;
A
#
# COMPACT_ATOMS: atom_id res chain seq x y z
N MET A 1 2.72 -25.85 -20.15
CA MET A 1 1.59 -24.94 -19.86
C MET A 1 0.89 -25.42 -18.61
N ILE A 2 0.93 -24.62 -17.54
CA ILE A 2 0.15 -24.89 -16.33
C ILE A 2 -1.32 -24.75 -16.72
N LYS A 3 -2.13 -25.81 -16.55
CA LYS A 3 -3.57 -25.75 -16.86
C LYS A 3 -4.25 -24.77 -15.89
N ALA A 4 -5.15 -23.94 -16.41
CA ALA A 4 -5.91 -23.01 -15.59
C ALA A 4 -6.70 -23.76 -14.48
N PRO A 5 -6.68 -23.27 -13.22
CA PRO A 5 -7.35 -23.93 -12.11
C PRO A 5 -8.87 -23.93 -12.29
N VAL A 6 -9.47 -25.12 -12.28
CA VAL A 6 -10.92 -25.30 -12.46
C VAL A 6 -11.68 -25.36 -11.14
N SER A 7 -11.03 -25.76 -10.05
CA SER A 7 -11.65 -25.85 -8.72
C SER A 7 -11.21 -24.71 -7.79
N PHE A 8 -12.07 -24.38 -6.81
CA PHE A 8 -11.79 -23.37 -5.80
C PHE A 8 -10.48 -23.65 -5.04
N ILE A 9 -10.24 -24.90 -4.65
CA ILE A 9 -9.02 -25.34 -3.95
C ILE A 9 -7.78 -25.17 -4.83
N GLN A 10 -7.89 -25.43 -6.14
CA GLN A 10 -6.78 -25.19 -7.06
C GLN A 10 -6.48 -23.69 -7.17
N ARG A 11 -7.51 -22.82 -7.23
CA ARG A 11 -7.31 -21.36 -7.26
C ARG A 11 -6.60 -20.84 -6.02
N LEU A 12 -6.89 -21.39 -4.84
CA LEU A 12 -6.18 -21.05 -3.60
C LEU A 12 -4.67 -21.32 -3.66
N LYS A 13 -4.21 -22.28 -4.49
CA LYS A 13 -2.78 -22.57 -4.67
C LYS A 13 -2.06 -21.54 -5.56
N PHE A 14 -2.80 -20.67 -6.26
CA PHE A 14 -2.25 -19.64 -7.16
C PHE A 14 -2.23 -18.23 -6.55
N ILE A 15 -2.40 -18.09 -5.23
CA ILE A 15 -2.39 -16.77 -4.53
C ILE A 15 -0.95 -16.24 -4.30
N GLY A 16 0.09 -17.03 -4.59
CA GLY A 16 1.50 -16.73 -4.26
C GLY A 16 1.95 -15.27 -4.45
N PRO A 17 1.93 -14.70 -5.67
CA PRO A 17 2.37 -13.32 -5.88
C PRO A 17 1.42 -12.29 -5.23
N SER A 18 0.15 -12.63 -5.04
CA SER A 18 -0.84 -11.75 -4.40
C SER A 18 -0.63 -11.62 -2.89
N ILE A 19 -0.07 -12.65 -2.23
CA ILE A 19 0.28 -12.60 -0.82
C ILE A 19 1.35 -11.53 -0.56
N ILE A 20 2.36 -11.43 -1.43
CA ILE A 20 3.42 -10.43 -1.29
C ILE A 20 2.88 -9.02 -1.47
N VAL A 21 2.01 -8.80 -2.46
CA VAL A 21 1.34 -7.50 -2.62
C VAL A 21 0.46 -7.17 -1.41
N THR A 22 -0.25 -8.15 -0.87
CA THR A 22 -1.05 -7.94 0.35
C THR A 22 -0.14 -7.56 1.52
N GLY A 23 1.02 -8.23 1.65
CA GLY A 23 2.04 -7.92 2.64
C GLY A 23 2.59 -6.49 2.54
N SER A 24 2.85 -6.01 1.33
CA SER A 24 3.35 -4.64 1.10
C SER A 24 2.28 -3.58 1.34
N VAL A 25 1.00 -3.89 1.08
CA VAL A 25 -0.12 -2.96 1.27
C VAL A 25 -0.45 -2.77 2.75
N VAL A 26 -0.43 -3.83 3.56
CA VAL A 26 -0.87 -3.78 4.97
C VAL A 26 0.11 -3.02 5.88
N GLY A 27 1.36 -2.79 5.46
CA GLY A 27 2.38 -2.02 6.19
C GLY A 27 2.62 -0.59 5.66
N SER A 28 1.83 -0.13 4.70
CA SER A 28 2.10 1.11 3.98
C SER A 28 1.82 2.38 4.80
N GLY A 29 2.05 3.55 4.21
CA GLY A 29 1.67 4.85 4.81
C GLY A 29 0.19 5.00 5.12
N SER A 30 -0.66 4.04 4.74
CA SER A 30 -2.03 3.91 5.21
C SER A 30 -2.16 3.83 6.74
N ILE A 31 -1.19 3.23 7.46
CA ILE A 31 -1.22 3.12 8.93
C ILE A 31 -1.08 4.49 9.59
N ALA A 32 -0.30 5.41 9.01
CA ALA A 32 -0.14 6.76 9.53
C ALA A 32 -1.24 7.71 9.02
N LEU A 33 -1.52 7.66 7.72
CA LEU A 33 -2.40 8.63 7.06
C LEU A 33 -3.89 8.38 7.33
N SER A 34 -4.33 7.12 7.46
CA SER A 34 -5.76 6.84 7.67
C SER A 34 -6.24 7.31 9.05
N PRO A 35 -5.50 7.09 10.15
CA PRO A 35 -5.85 7.70 11.44
C PRO A 35 -5.77 9.23 11.43
N LEU A 36 -4.81 9.82 10.70
CA LEU A 36 -4.76 11.29 10.53
C LEU A 36 -6.01 11.83 9.84
N LEU A 37 -6.49 11.17 8.78
CA LEU A 37 -7.73 11.54 8.11
C LEU A 37 -8.93 11.37 9.02
N GLY A 38 -8.99 10.26 9.77
CA GLY A 38 -10.05 10.00 10.74
C GLY A 38 -10.06 11.02 11.88
N ALA A 39 -8.89 11.47 12.34
CA ALA A 39 -8.78 12.51 13.36
C ALA A 39 -9.24 13.88 12.83
N ALA A 40 -8.95 14.20 11.57
CA ALA A 40 -9.34 15.47 10.95
C ALA A 40 -10.83 15.52 10.56
N THR A 41 -11.38 14.42 10.02
CA THR A 41 -12.70 14.39 9.36
C THR A 41 -13.72 13.51 10.07
N GLY A 42 -13.33 12.88 11.19
CA GLY A 42 -14.13 11.84 11.82
C GLY A 42 -14.38 10.69 10.86
N PHE A 43 -15.64 10.26 10.77
CA PHE A 43 -16.06 9.19 9.86
C PHE A 43 -16.49 9.70 8.48
N ALA A 44 -16.56 11.02 8.24
CA ALA A 44 -17.16 11.59 7.02
C ALA A 44 -16.57 11.02 5.72
N LEU A 45 -15.27 10.71 5.71
CA LEU A 45 -14.55 10.15 4.57
C LEU A 45 -14.34 8.62 4.64
N LEU A 46 -15.13 7.91 5.43
CA LEU A 46 -15.08 6.44 5.46
C LEU A 46 -15.40 5.84 4.08
N TRP A 47 -16.43 6.35 3.40
CA TRP A 47 -16.77 5.92 2.04
C TRP A 47 -15.62 6.13 1.05
N TRP A 48 -14.83 7.19 1.23
CA TRP A 48 -13.69 7.53 0.38
C TRP A 48 -12.53 6.53 0.58
N LEU A 49 -12.27 6.12 1.82
CA LEU A 49 -11.34 5.05 2.15
C LEU A 49 -11.79 3.71 1.54
N LEU A 50 -13.06 3.36 1.69
CA LEU A 50 -13.62 2.12 1.11
C LEU A 50 -13.54 2.12 -0.41
N LEU A 51 -13.81 3.27 -1.06
CA LEU A 51 -13.67 3.44 -2.50
C LEU A 51 -12.22 3.22 -2.96
N SER A 52 -11.24 3.77 -2.23
CA SER A 52 -9.82 3.53 -2.50
C SER A 52 -9.48 2.04 -2.43
N LEU A 53 -9.88 1.37 -1.35
CA LEU A 53 -9.61 -0.06 -1.12
C LEU A 53 -10.29 -0.97 -2.16
N TRP A 54 -11.48 -0.59 -2.64
CA TRP A 54 -12.24 -1.39 -3.61
C TRP A 54 -11.80 -1.17 -5.05
N SER A 55 -11.54 0.08 -5.46
CA SER A 55 -11.25 0.42 -6.86
C SER A 55 -9.88 -0.08 -7.34
N LYS A 56 -8.86 0.00 -6.48
CA LYS A 56 -7.46 -0.30 -6.84
C LYS A 56 -7.20 -1.78 -7.18
N PRO A 57 -7.72 -2.77 -6.44
CA PRO A 57 -7.60 -4.18 -6.83
C PRO A 57 -8.21 -4.48 -8.20
N LEU A 58 -9.32 -3.82 -8.57
CA LEU A 58 -9.94 -3.99 -9.88
C LEU A 58 -9.01 -3.50 -11.00
N ILE A 59 -8.43 -2.32 -10.81
CA ILE A 59 -7.46 -1.75 -11.76
C ILE A 59 -6.23 -2.66 -11.87
N GLN A 60 -5.70 -3.14 -10.74
CA GLN A 60 -4.56 -4.06 -10.74
C GLN A 60 -4.90 -5.36 -11.51
N ALA A 61 -6.09 -5.92 -11.32
CA ALA A 61 -6.50 -7.14 -12.01
C ALA A 61 -6.54 -6.96 -13.54
N GLU A 62 -7.06 -5.84 -14.04
CA GLU A 62 -7.12 -5.58 -15.49
C GLU A 62 -5.75 -5.30 -16.09
N ILE A 63 -4.91 -4.53 -15.40
CA ILE A 63 -3.54 -4.26 -15.86
C ILE A 63 -2.73 -5.56 -15.91
N SER A 64 -2.90 -6.45 -14.93
CA SER A 64 -2.22 -7.75 -14.90
C SER A 64 -2.67 -8.63 -16.07
N ARG A 65 -3.99 -8.69 -16.34
CA ARG A 65 -4.52 -9.41 -17.52
C ARG A 65 -3.97 -8.86 -18.82
N TYR A 66 -3.89 -7.53 -18.94
CA TYR A 66 -3.33 -6.88 -20.11
C TYR A 66 -1.88 -7.32 -20.34
N VAL A 67 -1.02 -7.20 -19.33
CA VAL A 67 0.40 -7.58 -19.40
C VAL A 67 0.58 -9.06 -19.77
N ILE A 68 -0.20 -9.95 -19.17
CA ILE A 68 -0.13 -11.40 -19.46
C ILE A 68 -0.52 -11.70 -20.91
N VAL A 69 -1.55 -11.02 -21.45
CA VAL A 69 -2.05 -11.26 -22.82
C VAL A 69 -1.12 -10.64 -23.87
N THR A 70 -0.60 -9.44 -23.63
CA THR A 70 0.24 -8.73 -24.59
C THR A 70 1.72 -9.11 -24.51
N ASN A 71 2.12 -9.78 -23.42
CA ASN A 71 3.52 -10.10 -23.11
C ASN A 71 4.43 -8.85 -23.14
N GLN A 72 3.88 -7.71 -22.73
CA GLN A 72 4.57 -6.43 -22.60
C GLN A 72 4.68 -6.05 -21.12
N THR A 73 5.78 -5.44 -20.72
CA THR A 73 5.90 -4.91 -19.35
C THR A 73 4.92 -3.76 -19.12
N PHE A 74 4.64 -3.47 -17.85
CA PHE A 74 3.81 -2.33 -17.47
C PHE A 74 4.29 -1.02 -18.13
N LEU A 75 5.59 -0.73 -18.09
CA LEU A 75 6.12 0.52 -18.65
C LEU A 75 6.05 0.57 -20.18
N GLU A 76 6.20 -0.57 -20.86
CA GLU A 76 6.02 -0.68 -22.31
C GLU A 76 4.57 -0.43 -22.70
N SER A 77 3.63 -1.05 -21.99
CA SER A 77 2.19 -0.85 -22.18
C SER A 77 1.78 0.63 -22.07
N PHE A 78 2.31 1.32 -21.05
CA PHE A 78 2.06 2.76 -20.85
C PHE A 78 2.82 3.65 -21.83
N SER A 79 3.89 3.17 -22.46
CA SER A 79 4.62 3.91 -23.50
C SER A 79 3.83 4.01 -24.81
N ASP A 80 2.88 3.09 -25.03
CA ASP A 80 2.03 3.06 -26.22
C ASP A 80 0.83 4.02 -26.15
N MET A 81 0.49 4.49 -24.95
CA MET A 81 -0.62 5.42 -24.70
C MET A 81 -0.49 6.73 -25.52
N PRO A 82 -1.61 7.32 -26.00
CA PRO A 82 -1.57 8.51 -26.83
C PRO A 82 -1.03 9.74 -26.08
N GLY A 83 -0.38 10.64 -26.83
CA GLY A 83 0.18 11.89 -26.29
C GLY A 83 1.64 12.12 -26.69
N PRO A 84 2.32 13.09 -26.06
CA PRO A 84 3.73 13.39 -26.32
C PRO A 84 4.61 12.18 -26.00
N LYS A 85 5.49 11.82 -26.95
CA LYS A 85 6.42 10.70 -26.82
C LYS A 85 7.84 11.17 -27.04
N THR A 86 8.73 10.70 -26.18
CA THR A 86 10.17 10.81 -26.35
C THR A 86 10.70 9.48 -26.87
N LYS A 87 11.68 9.53 -27.78
CA LYS A 87 12.40 8.33 -28.24
C LYS A 87 13.83 8.44 -27.75
N ILE A 88 14.24 7.53 -26.86
CA ILE A 88 15.62 7.47 -26.37
C ILE A 88 16.16 6.09 -26.70
N ARG A 89 17.29 6.04 -27.44
CA ARG A 89 17.99 4.79 -27.81
C ARG A 89 17.06 3.71 -28.42
N GLY A 90 16.14 4.13 -29.29
CA GLY A 90 15.20 3.21 -29.97
C GLY A 90 13.99 2.77 -29.13
N LYS A 91 13.94 3.08 -27.82
CA LYS A 91 12.78 2.83 -26.96
C LYS A 91 11.89 4.08 -26.89
N LYS A 92 10.58 3.88 -26.90
CA LYS A 92 9.57 4.95 -26.77
C LYS A 92 9.24 5.12 -25.28
N ALA A 93 9.18 6.36 -24.81
CA ALA A 93 8.67 6.71 -23.49
C ALA A 93 7.61 7.80 -23.64
N SER A 94 6.38 7.50 -23.21
CA SER A 94 5.26 8.44 -23.20
C SER A 94 5.39 9.44 -22.05
N TRP A 95 4.71 10.58 -22.13
CA TRP A 95 4.61 11.57 -21.05
C TRP A 95 4.18 10.94 -19.71
N LEU A 96 3.34 9.90 -19.74
CA LEU A 96 2.93 9.16 -18.54
C LEU A 96 4.09 8.44 -17.85
N VAL A 97 5.01 7.86 -18.63
CA VAL A 97 6.19 7.18 -18.09
C VAL A 97 7.10 8.21 -17.41
N TRP A 98 7.24 9.40 -17.99
CA TRP A 98 7.98 10.49 -17.37
C TRP A 98 7.31 11.02 -16.10
N PHE A 99 5.98 11.18 -16.13
CA PHE A 99 5.21 11.57 -14.95
C PHE A 99 5.39 10.57 -13.81
N MET A 100 5.33 9.27 -14.11
CA MET A 100 5.60 8.20 -13.15
C MET A 100 7.04 8.26 -12.61
N PHE A 101 8.02 8.53 -13.47
CA PHE A 101 9.42 8.67 -13.06
C PHE A 101 9.62 9.85 -12.10
N ILE A 102 9.00 11.00 -12.37
CA ILE A 102 8.98 12.14 -11.45
C ILE A 102 8.32 11.75 -10.13
N GLY A 103 7.25 10.95 -10.17
CA GLY A 103 6.55 10.41 -9.00
C GLY A 103 7.41 9.52 -8.09
N VAL A 104 8.57 9.03 -8.56
CA VAL A 104 9.51 8.27 -7.71
C VAL A 104 10.12 9.16 -6.64
N ILE A 105 10.39 10.44 -6.93
CA ILE A 105 11.01 11.38 -5.98
C ILE A 105 10.17 11.52 -4.69
N PRO A 106 8.87 11.91 -4.75
CA PRO A 106 8.05 11.98 -3.55
C PRO A 106 7.80 10.60 -2.93
N SER A 107 7.83 9.51 -3.73
CA SER A 107 7.67 8.15 -3.20
C SER A 107 8.83 7.75 -2.28
N VAL A 108 10.08 8.08 -2.66
CA VAL A 108 11.27 7.84 -1.83
C VAL A 108 11.22 8.68 -0.55
N ALA A 109 10.82 9.95 -0.66
CA ALA A 109 10.60 10.79 0.51
C ALA A 109 9.54 10.20 1.46
N GLY A 110 8.44 9.68 0.89
CA GLY A 110 7.39 8.98 1.65
C GLY A 110 7.90 7.76 2.40
N MET A 111 8.74 6.93 1.78
CA MET A 111 9.39 5.79 2.45
C MET A 111 10.29 6.23 3.62
N GLY A 112 11.02 7.34 3.47
CA GLY A 112 11.80 7.93 4.55
C GLY A 112 10.93 8.39 5.72
N GLY A 113 9.78 8.98 5.44
CA GLY A 113 8.79 9.35 6.46
C GLY A 113 8.27 8.16 7.26
N LEU A 114 8.07 7.00 6.62
CA LEU A 114 7.66 5.77 7.33
C LEU A 114 8.74 5.22 8.24
N ALA A 115 10.01 5.21 7.78
CA ALA A 115 11.13 4.82 8.62
C ALA A 115 11.25 5.72 9.85
N GLY A 116 11.06 7.04 9.68
CA GLY A 116 11.01 7.99 10.79
C GLY A 116 9.85 7.73 11.75
N ALA A 117 8.64 7.45 11.25
CA ALA A 117 7.48 7.15 12.09
C ALA A 117 7.68 5.88 12.94
N VAL A 118 8.29 4.84 12.38
CA VAL A 118 8.65 3.63 13.13
C VAL A 118 9.70 3.93 14.19
N ALA A 119 10.70 4.76 13.87
CA ALA A 119 11.74 5.14 14.81
C ALA A 119 11.21 5.99 15.98
N GLU A 120 10.29 6.91 15.71
CA GLU A 120 9.58 7.68 16.74
C GLU A 120 8.75 6.76 17.66
N ALA A 121 8.00 5.81 17.09
CA ALA A 121 7.28 4.82 17.88
C ALA A 121 8.23 3.98 18.75
N GLY A 122 9.39 3.59 18.21
CA GLY A 122 10.44 2.89 18.95
C GLY A 122 11.02 3.73 20.10
N HIS A 123 11.28 5.01 19.86
CA HIS A 123 11.76 5.94 20.89
C HIS A 123 10.74 6.11 22.03
N LEU A 124 9.45 6.21 21.71
CA LEU A 124 8.39 6.27 22.72
C LEU A 124 8.31 4.99 23.58
N MET A 125 8.63 3.82 23.01
CA MET A 125 8.65 2.56 23.75
C MET A 125 9.93 2.38 24.59
N VAL A 126 11.08 2.74 24.05
CA VAL A 126 12.38 2.67 24.74
C VAL A 126 13.11 4.01 24.57
N PRO A 127 12.87 4.96 25.48
CA PRO A 127 13.40 6.31 25.37
C PRO A 127 14.92 6.41 25.60
N MET A 128 15.57 5.30 25.97
CA MET A 128 17.03 5.23 26.12
C MET A 128 17.79 5.35 24.79
N LEU A 129 17.15 5.01 23.66
CA LEU A 129 17.75 5.12 22.34
C LEU A 129 17.18 6.34 21.62
N SER A 130 18.03 7.18 21.03
CA SER A 130 17.61 8.30 20.20
C SER A 130 16.90 7.84 18.92
N VAL A 131 16.13 8.72 18.30
CA VAL A 131 15.39 8.44 17.07
C VAL A 131 16.35 8.01 15.95
N GLU A 132 17.53 8.64 15.84
CA GLU A 132 18.53 8.29 14.82
C GLU A 132 19.06 6.85 15.00
N MET A 133 19.27 6.43 16.25
CA MET A 133 19.68 5.05 16.54
C MET A 133 18.58 4.04 16.21
N TRP A 134 17.32 4.40 16.45
CA TRP A 134 16.18 3.60 16.04
C TRP A 134 16.05 3.48 14.51
N VAL A 135 16.24 4.57 13.78
CA VAL A 135 16.28 4.56 12.30
C VAL A 135 17.39 3.62 11.82
N ALA A 136 18.61 3.78 12.32
CA ALA A 136 19.75 2.95 11.93
C ALA A 136 19.49 1.46 12.22
N THR A 137 18.92 1.16 13.38
CA THR A 137 18.56 -0.21 13.79
C THR A 137 17.48 -0.80 12.88
N ALA A 138 16.42 -0.06 12.60
CA ALA A 138 15.33 -0.51 11.72
C ALA A 138 15.82 -0.75 10.29
N CYS A 139 16.65 0.15 9.75
CA CYS A 139 17.29 -0.03 8.44
C CYS A 139 18.21 -1.24 8.42
N PHE A 140 19.01 -1.44 9.47
CA PHE A 140 19.92 -2.58 9.57
C PHE A 140 19.17 -3.92 9.63
N ILE A 141 18.12 -4.01 10.45
CA ILE A 141 17.26 -5.21 10.54
C ILE A 141 16.60 -5.49 9.18
N THR A 142 16.05 -4.46 8.53
CA THR A 142 15.41 -4.61 7.21
C THR A 142 16.42 -5.10 6.18
N TRP A 143 17.61 -4.49 6.13
CA TRP A 143 18.69 -4.91 5.24
C TRP A 143 19.12 -6.36 5.51
N PHE A 144 19.25 -6.75 6.78
CA PHE A 144 19.64 -8.10 7.17
C PHE A 144 18.61 -9.16 6.76
N ILE A 145 17.31 -8.87 6.93
CA ILE A 145 16.21 -9.73 6.47
C ILE A 145 16.27 -9.91 4.95
N LEU A 146 16.50 -8.83 4.20
CA LEU A 146 16.62 -8.87 2.74
C LEU A 146 17.89 -9.60 2.26
N TYR A 147 18.99 -9.49 3.00
CA TYR A 147 20.25 -10.13 2.65
C TYR A 147 20.20 -11.66 2.79
N LEU A 148 19.57 -12.17 3.86
CA LEU A 148 19.50 -13.62 4.13
C LEU A 148 18.28 -14.30 3.53
N GLY A 149 17.20 -13.55 3.27
CA GLY A 149 15.89 -14.11 2.95
C GLY A 149 15.79 -14.67 1.54
N THR A 150 15.38 -15.93 1.40
CA THR A 150 14.76 -16.42 0.17
C THR A 150 13.34 -15.89 0.05
N TYR A 151 12.75 -15.93 -1.16
CA TYR A 151 11.37 -15.49 -1.40
C TYR A 151 10.37 -16.10 -0.39
N GLN A 152 10.47 -17.42 -0.14
CA GLN A 152 9.56 -18.11 0.77
C GLN A 152 9.76 -17.69 2.23
N THR A 153 10.98 -17.34 2.63
CA THR A 153 11.27 -16.83 3.98
C THR A 153 10.69 -15.43 4.16
N LEU A 154 10.91 -14.55 3.17
CA LEU A 154 10.32 -13.20 3.18
C LEU A 154 8.80 -13.24 3.25
N GLU A 155 8.17 -14.10 2.43
CA GLU A 155 6.72 -14.30 2.45
C GLU A 155 6.20 -14.69 3.84
N ARG A 156 6.83 -15.68 4.49
CA ARG A 156 6.42 -16.15 5.83
C ARG A 156 6.61 -15.08 6.90
N ILE A 157 7.71 -14.33 6.86
CA ILE A 157 7.97 -13.23 7.82
C ILE A 157 6.92 -12.13 7.66
N LEU A 158 6.68 -11.68 6.42
CA LEU A 158 5.69 -10.65 6.12
C LEU A 158 4.28 -11.08 6.53
N LEU A 159 3.88 -12.32 6.24
CA LEU A 159 2.60 -12.88 6.70
C LEU A 159 2.48 -12.84 8.22
N GLY A 160 3.54 -13.21 8.94
CA GLY A 160 3.58 -13.13 10.40
C GLY A 160 3.40 -11.70 10.91
N MET A 161 4.11 -10.73 10.32
CA MET A 161 4.01 -9.31 10.69
C MET A 161 2.62 -8.74 10.43
N VAL A 162 2.03 -9.04 9.26
CA VAL A 162 0.67 -8.61 8.89
C VAL A 162 -0.37 -9.19 9.83
N PHE A 163 -0.25 -10.48 10.15
CA PHE A 163 -1.15 -11.14 11.10
C PHE A 163 -1.06 -10.49 12.47
N PHE A 164 0.16 -10.30 12.99
CA PHE A 164 0.39 -9.67 14.28
C PHE A 164 -0.19 -8.24 14.32
N PHE A 165 0.12 -7.42 13.31
CA PHE A 165 -0.41 -6.07 13.17
C PHE A 165 -1.95 -6.03 13.17
N SER A 166 -2.58 -6.97 12.43
CA SER A 166 -4.04 -7.06 12.35
C SER A 166 -4.65 -7.41 13.71
N VAL A 167 -4.06 -8.35 14.44
CA VAL A 167 -4.51 -8.73 15.79
C VAL A 167 -4.38 -7.56 16.76
N VAL A 168 -3.24 -6.86 16.76
CA VAL A 168 -3.02 -5.68 17.62
C VAL A 168 -4.03 -4.58 17.29
N THR A 169 -4.28 -4.32 16.02
CA THR A 169 -5.26 -3.31 15.58
C THR A 169 -6.67 -3.65 16.05
N LEU A 170 -7.07 -4.93 15.99
CA LEU A 170 -8.36 -5.38 16.51
C LEU A 170 -8.46 -5.19 18.03
N ILE A 171 -7.39 -5.53 18.77
CA ILE A 171 -7.33 -5.33 20.23
C ILE A 171 -7.50 -3.84 20.56
N ILE A 172 -6.81 -2.95 19.86
CA ILE A 172 -6.93 -1.50 20.03
C ILE A 172 -8.36 -1.04 19.72
N ALA A 173 -8.94 -1.47 18.59
CA ALA A 173 -10.29 -1.08 18.19
C ALA A 173 -11.36 -1.52 19.19
N ILE A 174 -11.21 -2.71 19.77
CA ILE A 174 -12.11 -3.24 20.82
C ILE A 174 -11.90 -2.47 22.13
N SER A 175 -10.64 -2.25 22.54
CA SER A 175 -10.32 -1.52 23.78
C SER A 175 -10.78 -0.07 23.73
N MET A 176 -10.78 0.55 22.56
CA MET A 176 -11.25 1.92 22.35
C MET A 176 -12.74 2.09 22.68
N GLN A 177 -13.55 1.03 22.62
CA GLN A 177 -14.96 1.08 23.03
C GLN A 177 -15.15 1.37 24.52
N SER A 178 -14.14 1.09 25.34
CA SER A 178 -14.14 1.41 26.78
C SER A 178 -13.71 2.85 27.08
N THR A 179 -13.36 3.64 26.06
CA THR A 179 -12.89 5.01 26.19
C THR A 179 -13.96 6.02 25.73
N PRO A 180 -13.82 7.32 26.05
CA PRO A 180 -14.71 8.37 25.53
C PRO A 180 -14.76 8.45 24.00
N TYR A 181 -13.79 7.85 23.30
CA TYR A 181 -13.69 7.81 21.84
C TYR A 181 -14.35 6.57 21.22
N ALA A 182 -15.33 5.98 21.92
CA ALA A 182 -16.07 4.81 21.43
C ALA A 182 -16.72 5.08 20.07
N ILE A 183 -16.66 4.09 19.17
CA ILE A 183 -17.26 4.18 17.84
C ILE A 183 -18.72 3.78 17.95
N SER A 184 -19.62 4.67 17.56
CA SER A 184 -21.05 4.39 17.52
C SER A 184 -21.50 3.97 16.12
N GLY A 185 -22.49 3.08 16.03
CA GLY A 185 -23.10 2.68 14.75
C GLY A 185 -23.58 3.86 13.89
N PRO A 186 -24.22 4.90 14.45
CA PRO A 186 -24.59 6.10 13.70
C PRO A 186 -23.40 6.84 13.07
N GLN A 187 -22.24 6.88 13.71
CA GLN A 187 -21.03 7.49 13.13
C GLN A 187 -20.55 6.72 11.91
N ILE A 188 -20.54 5.39 11.96
CA ILE A 188 -20.18 4.55 10.82
C ILE A 188 -21.16 4.79 9.66
N LEU A 189 -22.46 4.81 9.94
CA LEU A 189 -23.49 5.09 8.94
C LEU A 189 -23.34 6.50 8.34
N SER A 190 -23.03 7.50 9.17
CA SER A 190 -22.79 8.88 8.72
C SER A 190 -21.58 8.97 7.80
N GLY A 191 -20.60 8.09 7.97
CA GLY A 191 -19.44 8.00 7.09
C GLY A 191 -19.72 7.42 5.71
N LEU A 192 -20.94 6.91 5.50
CA LEU A 192 -21.45 6.46 4.20
C LEU A 192 -22.38 7.50 3.56
N SER A 193 -22.46 8.73 4.10
CA SER A 193 -23.31 9.82 3.59
C SER A 193 -22.78 10.52 2.34
N PHE A 194 -21.63 10.09 1.79
CA PHE A 194 -20.98 10.68 0.60
C PHE A 194 -20.73 12.20 0.71
N SER A 195 -20.55 12.72 1.92
CA SER A 195 -20.10 14.09 2.14
C SER A 195 -18.59 14.20 1.93
N PHE A 196 -18.14 15.31 1.34
CA PHE A 196 -16.73 15.56 1.08
C PHE A 196 -16.31 16.92 1.67
N PRO A 197 -15.62 16.94 2.83
CA PRO A 197 -15.09 18.17 3.41
C PRO A 197 -13.90 18.67 2.60
N PHE A 198 -14.14 19.67 1.75
CA PHE A 198 -13.12 20.24 0.86
C PHE A 198 -11.93 20.88 1.59
N GLU A 199 -12.12 21.30 2.85
CA GLU A 199 -11.04 21.78 3.73
C GLU A 199 -9.92 20.75 3.94
N HIS A 200 -10.25 19.46 3.85
CA HIS A 200 -9.31 18.34 4.03
C HIS A 200 -9.05 17.59 2.72
N ALA A 201 -9.38 18.19 1.57
CA ALA A 201 -9.25 17.57 0.25
C ALA A 201 -7.82 17.09 -0.05
N ALA A 202 -6.81 17.88 0.29
CA ALA A 202 -5.41 17.51 0.07
C ALA A 202 -5.02 16.26 0.88
N LEU A 203 -5.44 16.19 2.16
CA LEU A 203 -5.21 15.03 3.00
C LEU A 203 -6.00 13.82 2.50
N ALA A 204 -7.26 14.01 2.10
CA ALA A 204 -8.09 12.96 1.52
C ALA A 204 -7.47 12.37 0.25
N LEU A 205 -6.90 13.21 -0.64
CA LEU A 205 -6.19 12.78 -1.84
C LEU A 205 -4.88 12.06 -1.49
N ALA A 206 -4.11 12.56 -0.52
CA ALA A 206 -2.89 11.89 -0.05
C ALA A 206 -3.20 10.49 0.50
N VAL A 207 -4.24 10.39 1.32
CA VAL A 207 -4.73 9.11 1.87
C VAL A 207 -5.23 8.20 0.75
N PHE A 208 -5.98 8.72 -0.23
CA PHE A 208 -6.39 7.93 -1.39
C PHE A 208 -5.19 7.39 -2.17
N GLY A 209 -4.14 8.20 -2.36
CA GLY A 209 -2.91 7.78 -3.03
C GLY A 209 -2.19 6.64 -2.29
N PHE A 210 -2.06 6.75 -0.98
CA PHE A 210 -1.27 5.83 -0.14
C PHE A 210 -2.04 4.64 0.44
N THR A 211 -3.37 4.64 0.42
CA THR A 211 -4.19 3.52 0.93
C THR A 211 -4.43 2.45 -0.13
N GLY A 212 -4.41 1.18 0.26
CA GLY A 212 -4.54 0.07 -0.68
C GLY A 212 -3.29 -0.08 -1.55
N ILE A 213 -3.50 -0.49 -2.81
CA ILE A 213 -2.42 -0.78 -3.74
C ILE A 213 -1.94 0.52 -4.40
N SER A 214 -0.66 0.89 -4.22
CA SER A 214 -0.06 2.03 -4.91
C SER A 214 0.52 1.61 -6.27
N TYR A 215 0.92 2.61 -7.05
CA TYR A 215 1.55 2.44 -8.34
C TYR A 215 2.74 1.47 -8.30
N GLY A 216 3.54 1.53 -7.24
CA GLY A 216 4.71 0.66 -7.06
C GLY A 216 4.33 -0.82 -6.99
N GLU A 217 3.30 -1.16 -6.22
CA GLU A 217 2.79 -2.54 -6.12
C GLU A 217 2.11 -2.99 -7.40
N ILE A 218 1.33 -2.11 -8.07
CA ILE A 218 0.71 -2.44 -9.36
C ILE A 218 1.81 -2.80 -10.37
N MET A 219 2.84 -1.97 -10.47
CA MET A 219 3.95 -2.22 -11.38
C MET A 219 4.72 -3.51 -10.99
N ALA A 220 5.11 -3.66 -9.73
CA ALA A 220 5.86 -4.82 -9.27
C ALA A 220 5.10 -6.13 -9.51
N TYR A 221 3.78 -6.13 -9.24
CA TYR A 221 2.93 -7.29 -9.47
C TYR A 221 2.93 -7.74 -10.93
N THR A 222 2.97 -6.81 -11.89
CA THR A 222 3.04 -7.18 -13.32
C THR A 222 4.32 -7.92 -13.72
N TYR A 223 5.38 -7.85 -12.91
CA TYR A 223 6.60 -8.63 -13.13
C TYR A 223 6.55 -10.01 -12.45
N TRP A 224 5.60 -10.23 -11.53
CA TRP A 224 5.46 -11.47 -10.76
C TRP A 224 4.34 -12.37 -11.25
N CYS A 225 3.42 -11.84 -12.06
CA CYS A 225 2.31 -12.56 -12.67
C CYS A 225 2.68 -13.17 -14.04
#